data_AF-A0A945YQ32-F1
#
_entry.id   AF-A0A945YQ32-F1
#
_cell.length_a   1.000
_cell.length_b   1.000
_cell.length_c   1.000
_cell.angle_alpha   90.00
_cell.angle_beta   90.00
_cell.angle_gamma   90.00
#
_symmetry.space_group_name_H-M   'P 1'
#
loop_
_entity.id
_entity.type
_entity.pdbx_description
1 polymer ?
#
loop_
_entity_poly.entity_id
_entity_poly.type
_entity_poly.pdbx_seq_one_letter_code
_entity_poly.pdbx_strand_id
1 'polypeptide(L)'
;MMMSRILIIILTLSATFGFSQSEKTRIREGNNQYEEENFQEAEKEYRKALMENPGYLKGTFNLGDAMYKQENYEESAKLFNEVVERNASKEQKAASYYNIGNTLMKEKNYKESIEAFKNSLRLIPENNNAKYNLEYARKKLKEQQQQNQDQDQNQDQNQDQNKDQDQKNDQNKDQDQKNDQNKDKEDKDKSDQKDKQDPKDQDNKDNKKNPDKGDQKNDQKQQPQKISKQDAQRMLEALKNDEKKTLQKLQKQKAQATKGKKSEIDW
;
A
#
# COMPACT_ATOMS: atom_id res chain seq x y z
N MET A 1 -43.23 13.21 -58.16
CA MET A 1 -42.29 12.16 -57.68
C MET A 1 -41.00 12.71 -57.05
N MET A 2 -40.41 13.80 -57.55
CA MET A 2 -39.16 14.36 -57.01
C MET A 2 -39.30 14.95 -55.59
N MET A 3 -40.38 15.70 -55.31
CA MET A 3 -40.63 16.28 -53.98
C MET A 3 -40.89 15.23 -52.88
N SER A 4 -41.54 14.12 -53.22
CA SER A 4 -41.80 13.03 -52.26
C SER A 4 -40.52 12.27 -51.86
N ARG A 5 -39.49 12.28 -52.70
CA ARG A 5 -38.17 11.68 -52.40
C ARG A 5 -37.32 12.57 -51.51
N ILE A 6 -37.44 13.90 -51.64
CA ILE A 6 -36.73 14.89 -50.80
C ILE A 6 -37.28 14.87 -49.35
N LEU A 7 -38.59 14.73 -49.18
CA LEU A 7 -39.24 14.59 -47.86
C LEU A 7 -38.78 13.33 -47.11
N ILE A 8 -38.57 12.21 -47.80
CA ILE A 8 -38.10 10.95 -47.19
C ILE A 8 -36.63 11.09 -46.73
N ILE A 9 -35.79 11.77 -47.52
CA ILE A 9 -34.37 12.01 -47.16
C ILE A 9 -34.25 12.91 -45.92
N ILE A 10 -35.12 13.92 -45.76
CA ILE A 10 -35.14 14.81 -44.59
C ILE A 10 -35.68 14.07 -43.34
N LEU A 11 -36.62 13.13 -43.51
CA LEU A 11 -37.15 12.31 -42.41
C LEU A 11 -36.13 11.26 -41.92
N THR A 12 -35.27 10.75 -42.79
CA THR A 12 -34.20 9.80 -42.40
C THR A 12 -32.99 10.49 -41.76
N LEU A 13 -32.73 11.77 -42.06
CA LEU A 13 -31.60 12.52 -41.49
C LEU A 13 -31.83 12.99 -40.05
N SER A 14 -33.08 12.98 -39.57
CA SER A 14 -33.45 13.41 -38.22
C SER A 14 -33.44 12.27 -37.19
N ALA A 15 -33.28 11.01 -37.62
CA ALA A 15 -33.25 9.84 -36.74
C ALA A 15 -31.86 9.54 -36.13
N THR A 16 -30.79 10.20 -36.55
CA THR A 16 -29.42 9.89 -36.09
C THR A 16 -28.87 10.83 -35.01
N PHE A 17 -29.68 11.73 -34.45
CA PHE A 17 -29.21 12.74 -33.48
C PHE A 17 -29.60 12.49 -32.01
N GLY A 18 -30.29 11.39 -31.70
CA GLY A 18 -30.84 11.14 -30.35
C GLY A 18 -29.87 10.53 -29.32
N PHE A 19 -28.75 9.92 -29.73
CA PHE A 19 -27.94 9.07 -28.85
C PHE A 19 -26.68 9.72 -28.26
N SER A 20 -26.30 10.93 -28.68
CA SER A 20 -25.02 11.57 -28.26
C SER A 20 -25.14 12.48 -27.02
N GLN A 21 -26.31 12.54 -26.38
CA GLN A 21 -26.53 13.38 -25.18
C GLN A 21 -26.79 12.55 -23.92
N SER A 22 -27.05 11.26 -24.07
CA SER A 22 -27.35 10.38 -22.95
C SER A 22 -26.09 10.12 -22.13
N GLU A 23 -24.92 9.94 -22.74
CA GLU A 23 -23.69 9.59 -22.03
C GLU A 23 -23.22 10.75 -21.14
N LYS A 24 -23.34 11.98 -21.64
CA LYS A 24 -23.01 13.20 -20.87
C LYS A 24 -23.95 13.40 -19.69
N THR A 25 -25.22 13.02 -19.86
CA THR A 25 -26.21 13.07 -18.78
C THR A 25 -25.90 12.03 -17.71
N ARG A 26 -25.58 10.80 -18.11
CA ARG A 26 -25.09 9.74 -17.21
C ARG A 26 -23.84 10.17 -16.46
N ILE A 27 -22.91 10.86 -17.13
CA ILE A 27 -21.69 11.37 -16.50
C ILE A 27 -21.98 12.46 -15.48
N ARG A 28 -22.95 13.34 -15.76
CA ARG A 28 -23.37 14.36 -14.80
C ARG A 28 -24.00 13.72 -13.57
N GLU A 29 -24.87 12.73 -13.77
CA GLU A 29 -25.49 12.01 -12.65
C GLU A 29 -24.44 11.25 -11.83
N GLY A 30 -23.54 10.53 -12.50
CA GLY A 30 -22.44 9.85 -11.82
C GLY A 30 -21.54 10.82 -11.04
N ASN A 31 -21.29 12.02 -11.57
CA ASN A 31 -20.56 13.06 -10.85
C ASN A 31 -21.32 13.54 -9.60
N ASN A 32 -22.63 13.76 -9.69
CA ASN A 32 -23.45 14.15 -8.54
C ASN A 32 -23.37 13.07 -7.45
N GLN A 33 -23.55 11.80 -7.81
CA GLN A 33 -23.43 10.66 -6.89
C GLN A 33 -22.02 10.58 -6.28
N TYR A 34 -20.98 10.86 -7.06
CA TYR A 34 -19.60 10.87 -6.57
C TYR A 34 -19.36 12.00 -5.55
N GLU A 35 -19.92 13.19 -5.80
CA GLU A 35 -19.85 14.32 -4.87
C GLU A 35 -20.60 14.06 -3.57
N GLU A 36 -21.70 13.30 -3.62
CA GLU A 36 -22.44 12.79 -2.45
C GLU A 36 -21.76 11.58 -1.77
N GLU A 37 -20.57 11.18 -2.22
CA GLU A 37 -19.82 10.01 -1.75
C GLU A 37 -20.53 8.65 -1.98
N ASN A 38 -21.58 8.63 -2.81
CA ASN A 38 -22.28 7.42 -3.24
C ASN A 38 -21.52 6.72 -4.37
N PHE A 39 -20.29 6.25 -4.10
CA PHE A 39 -19.36 5.78 -5.13
C PHE A 39 -19.87 4.57 -5.94
N GLN A 40 -20.65 3.68 -5.34
CA GLN A 40 -21.28 2.56 -6.05
C GLN A 40 -22.32 3.05 -7.07
N GLU A 41 -23.09 4.09 -6.75
CA GLU A 41 -24.09 4.63 -7.69
C GLU A 41 -23.40 5.45 -8.78
N ALA A 42 -22.36 6.20 -8.42
CA ALA A 42 -21.49 6.88 -9.39
C ALA A 42 -20.92 5.89 -10.41
N GLU A 43 -20.38 4.75 -9.95
CA GLU A 43 -19.92 3.66 -10.81
C GLU A 43 -21.01 3.20 -11.79
N LYS A 44 -22.23 2.92 -11.32
CA LYS A 44 -23.32 2.44 -12.18
C LYS A 44 -23.59 3.44 -13.30
N GLU A 45 -23.67 4.72 -13.00
CA GLU A 45 -23.92 5.76 -14.00
C GLU A 45 -22.74 5.93 -14.96
N TYR A 46 -21.49 5.87 -14.48
CA TYR A 46 -20.33 5.89 -15.38
C TYR A 46 -20.27 4.67 -16.30
N ARG A 47 -20.62 3.47 -15.80
CA ARG A 47 -20.73 2.27 -16.64
C ARG A 47 -21.83 2.40 -17.68
N LYS A 48 -23.00 2.94 -17.33
CA LYS A 48 -24.07 3.24 -18.31
C LYS A 48 -23.58 4.21 -19.38
N ALA A 49 -22.85 5.27 -19.01
CA ALA A 49 -22.25 6.20 -19.97
C ALA A 49 -21.29 5.48 -20.95
N LEU A 50 -20.50 4.54 -20.44
CA LEU A 50 -19.54 3.77 -21.25
C LEU A 50 -20.22 2.68 -22.10
N MET A 51 -21.40 2.18 -21.71
CA MET A 51 -22.22 1.31 -22.57
C MET A 51 -22.76 2.07 -23.78
N GLU A 52 -23.16 3.33 -23.58
CA GLU A 52 -23.66 4.20 -24.65
C GLU A 52 -22.53 4.71 -25.55
N ASN A 53 -21.38 5.06 -24.95
CA ASN A 53 -20.20 5.50 -25.67
C ASN A 53 -18.91 4.92 -25.05
N PRO A 54 -18.44 3.74 -25.51
CA PRO A 54 -17.16 3.15 -25.07
C PRO A 54 -15.95 4.04 -25.40
N GLY A 55 -16.14 5.01 -26.32
CA GLY A 55 -15.22 6.07 -26.70
C GLY A 55 -14.90 7.09 -25.62
N TYR A 56 -15.78 7.22 -24.62
CA TYR A 56 -15.83 8.42 -23.80
C TYR A 56 -14.83 8.40 -22.64
N LEU A 57 -13.61 8.89 -22.92
CA LEU A 57 -12.48 8.88 -21.98
C LEU A 57 -12.79 9.51 -20.61
N LYS A 58 -13.66 10.53 -20.56
CA LYS A 58 -14.08 11.13 -19.29
C LYS A 58 -14.87 10.13 -18.42
N GLY A 59 -15.66 9.26 -19.03
CA GLY A 59 -16.34 8.17 -18.32
C GLY A 59 -15.37 7.15 -17.77
N THR A 60 -14.39 6.72 -18.57
CA THR A 60 -13.34 5.79 -18.11
C THR A 60 -12.54 6.39 -16.95
N PHE A 61 -12.14 7.65 -17.08
CA PHE A 61 -11.42 8.38 -16.03
C PHE A 61 -12.24 8.46 -14.72
N ASN A 62 -13.50 8.91 -14.80
CA ASN A 62 -14.36 9.07 -13.64
C ASN A 62 -14.72 7.72 -12.99
N LEU A 63 -14.87 6.66 -13.79
CA LEU A 63 -15.01 5.30 -13.27
C LEU A 63 -13.76 4.86 -12.50
N GLY A 64 -12.57 5.18 -13.01
CA GLY A 64 -11.30 4.95 -12.31
C GLY A 64 -11.22 5.68 -10.96
N ASP A 65 -11.71 6.92 -10.90
CA ASP A 65 -11.81 7.68 -9.65
C ASP A 65 -12.81 7.05 -8.67
N ALA A 66 -13.95 6.55 -9.15
CA ALA A 66 -14.93 5.84 -8.31
C ALA A 66 -14.35 4.53 -7.75
N MET A 67 -13.64 3.76 -8.58
CA MET A 67 -12.94 2.54 -8.14
C MET A 67 -11.89 2.84 -7.07
N TYR A 68 -11.13 3.91 -7.24
CA TYR A 68 -10.15 4.35 -6.23
C TYR A 68 -10.82 4.63 -4.89
N LYS A 69 -11.97 5.32 -4.90
CA LYS A 69 -12.72 5.64 -3.68
C LYS A 69 -13.36 4.43 -3.02
N GLN A 70 -13.69 3.41 -3.79
CA GLN A 70 -14.14 2.11 -3.30
C GLN A 70 -12.99 1.20 -2.87
N GLU A 71 -11.74 1.70 -2.87
CA GLU A 71 -10.53 0.94 -2.55
C GLU A 71 -10.25 -0.24 -3.49
N ASN A 72 -10.93 -0.28 -4.65
CA ASN A 72 -10.63 -1.22 -5.72
C ASN A 72 -9.49 -0.67 -6.57
N TYR A 73 -8.29 -0.70 -6.00
CA TYR A 73 -7.10 -0.08 -6.58
C TYR A 73 -6.64 -0.77 -7.86
N GLU A 74 -6.76 -2.10 -7.95
CA GLU A 74 -6.37 -2.84 -9.17
C GLU A 74 -7.20 -2.39 -10.38
N GLU A 75 -8.53 -2.35 -10.24
CA GLU A 75 -9.41 -1.91 -11.33
C GLU A 75 -9.23 -0.41 -11.63
N SER A 76 -9.05 0.41 -10.59
CA SER A 76 -8.75 1.83 -10.74
C SER A 76 -7.51 2.06 -11.62
N ALA A 77 -6.41 1.35 -11.35
CA ALA A 77 -5.19 1.46 -12.12
C ALA A 77 -5.38 1.04 -13.59
N LYS A 78 -6.14 -0.03 -13.85
CA LYS A 78 -6.46 -0.49 -15.22
C LYS A 78 -7.23 0.58 -16.00
N LEU A 79 -8.26 1.17 -15.40
CA LEU A 79 -9.08 2.21 -16.03
C LEU A 79 -8.27 3.47 -16.35
N PHE A 80 -7.38 3.91 -15.45
CA PHE A 80 -6.51 5.05 -15.75
C PHE A 80 -5.47 4.73 -16.84
N ASN A 81 -4.93 3.50 -16.87
CA ASN A 81 -4.04 3.06 -17.94
C ASN A 81 -4.75 3.05 -19.30
N GLU A 82 -6.02 2.62 -19.35
CA GLU A 82 -6.81 2.67 -20.59
C GLU A 82 -6.89 4.10 -21.16
N VAL A 83 -7.06 5.12 -20.29
CA VAL A 83 -7.05 6.52 -20.73
C VAL A 83 -5.68 6.92 -21.31
N VAL A 84 -4.58 6.46 -20.70
CA VAL A 84 -3.21 6.75 -21.16
C VAL A 84 -2.93 6.13 -22.54
N GLU A 85 -3.40 4.91 -22.78
CA GLU A 85 -3.17 4.14 -24.00
C GLU A 85 -3.98 4.63 -25.19
N ARG A 86 -5.07 5.35 -24.95
CA ARG A 86 -5.94 5.89 -26.00
C ARG A 86 -5.48 7.26 -26.50
N ASN A 87 -6.22 7.81 -27.48
CA ASN A 87 -6.00 9.15 -28.06
C ASN A 87 -6.44 10.28 -27.10
N ALA A 88 -6.01 10.20 -25.84
CA ALA A 88 -6.25 11.22 -24.82
C ALA A 88 -5.34 12.44 -25.01
N SER A 89 -5.82 13.62 -24.60
CA SER A 89 -5.03 14.84 -24.59
C SER A 89 -3.84 14.71 -23.63
N LYS A 90 -2.86 15.59 -23.80
CA LYS A 90 -1.69 15.68 -22.92
C LYS A 90 -2.10 15.83 -21.44
N GLU A 91 -3.10 16.66 -21.17
CA GLU A 91 -3.63 16.94 -19.85
C GLU A 91 -4.34 15.72 -19.27
N GLN A 92 -5.15 15.02 -20.08
CA GLN A 92 -5.82 13.79 -19.67
C GLN A 92 -4.82 12.69 -19.33
N LYS A 93 -3.79 12.48 -20.17
CA LYS A 93 -2.72 11.51 -19.89
C LYS A 93 -1.95 11.87 -18.61
N ALA A 94 -1.65 13.15 -18.41
CA ALA A 94 -0.95 13.61 -17.21
C ALA A 94 -1.79 13.38 -15.94
N ALA A 95 -3.09 13.66 -15.98
CA ALA A 95 -4.02 13.40 -14.88
C ALA A 95 -4.13 11.90 -14.59
N SER A 96 -4.25 11.06 -15.62
CA SER A 96 -4.30 9.60 -15.47
C SER A 96 -3.02 9.02 -14.87
N TYR A 97 -1.84 9.44 -15.34
CA TYR A 97 -0.56 9.04 -14.71
C TYR A 97 -0.46 9.48 -13.24
N TYR A 98 -0.95 10.68 -12.92
CA TYR A 98 -1.00 11.14 -11.53
C TYR A 98 -1.90 10.24 -10.67
N ASN A 99 -3.08 9.87 -11.18
CA ASN A 99 -3.98 8.99 -10.46
C ASN A 99 -3.48 7.54 -10.36
N ILE A 100 -2.82 7.00 -11.40
CA ILE A 100 -2.11 5.71 -11.33
C ILE A 100 -1.08 5.75 -10.20
N GLY A 101 -0.30 6.84 -10.10
CA GLY A 101 0.64 7.03 -9.00
C GLY A 101 -0.04 6.99 -7.62
N ASN A 102 -1.18 7.68 -7.47
CA ASN A 102 -1.96 7.67 -6.22
C ASN A 102 -2.54 6.30 -5.87
N THR A 103 -3.00 5.56 -6.87
CA THR A 103 -3.50 4.18 -6.73
C THR A 103 -2.39 3.26 -6.25
N LEU A 104 -1.23 3.29 -6.90
CA LEU A 104 -0.06 2.50 -6.52
C LEU A 104 0.49 2.88 -5.13
N MET A 105 0.36 4.15 -4.72
CA MET A 105 0.69 4.57 -3.35
C MET A 105 -0.18 3.85 -2.31
N LYS A 106 -1.48 3.69 -2.59
CA LYS A 106 -2.42 3.01 -1.68
C LYS A 106 -2.12 1.52 -1.57
N GLU A 107 -1.68 0.91 -2.66
CA GLU A 107 -1.20 -0.48 -2.71
C GLU A 107 0.20 -0.67 -2.11
N LYS A 108 0.87 0.42 -1.69
CA LYS A 108 2.26 0.44 -1.23
C LYS A 108 3.28 0.00 -2.29
N ASN A 109 2.89 0.04 -3.57
CA ASN A 109 3.73 -0.19 -4.74
C ASN A 109 4.51 1.10 -5.08
N TYR A 110 5.40 1.50 -4.16
CA TYR A 110 6.01 2.82 -4.20
C TYR A 110 6.96 3.02 -5.39
N LYS A 111 7.62 1.96 -5.88
CA LYS A 111 8.54 2.06 -7.04
C LYS A 111 7.78 2.42 -8.31
N GLU A 112 6.69 1.72 -8.57
CA GLU A 112 5.84 1.91 -9.74
C GLU A 112 5.09 3.25 -9.64
N SER A 113 4.68 3.62 -8.42
CA SER A 113 4.08 4.93 -8.14
C SER A 113 5.00 6.10 -8.52
N ILE A 114 6.30 6.01 -8.18
CA ILE A 114 7.33 6.98 -8.56
C ILE A 114 7.40 7.15 -10.08
N GLU A 115 7.39 6.05 -10.83
CA GLU A 115 7.43 6.11 -12.30
C GLU A 115 6.17 6.74 -12.89
N ALA A 116 4.99 6.44 -12.34
CA ALA A 116 3.74 7.06 -12.74
C ALA A 116 3.75 8.59 -12.50
N PHE A 117 4.19 9.06 -11.33
CA PHE A 117 4.31 10.50 -11.08
C PHE A 117 5.36 11.18 -11.98
N LYS A 118 6.49 10.52 -12.26
CA LYS A 118 7.47 11.02 -13.24
C LYS A 118 6.87 11.15 -14.65
N ASN A 119 6.06 10.19 -15.07
CA ASN A 119 5.35 10.25 -16.35
C ASN A 119 4.35 11.43 -16.40
N SER A 120 3.59 11.64 -15.32
CA SER A 120 2.70 12.81 -15.19
C SER A 120 3.48 14.14 -15.31
N LEU A 121 4.60 14.27 -14.60
CA LEU A 121 5.44 15.47 -14.61
C LEU A 121 6.19 15.69 -15.92
N ARG A 122 6.50 14.63 -16.68
CA ARG A 122 7.07 14.77 -18.03
C ARG A 122 6.07 15.44 -18.98
N LEU A 123 4.78 15.17 -18.79
CA LEU A 123 3.72 15.83 -19.55
C LEU A 123 3.46 17.23 -19.00
N ILE A 124 3.22 17.38 -17.70
CA ILE A 124 2.92 18.67 -17.07
C ILE A 124 3.94 18.96 -15.95
N PRO A 125 5.08 19.59 -16.29
CA PRO A 125 6.13 19.88 -15.30
C PRO A 125 5.71 20.81 -14.18
N GLU A 126 4.66 21.60 -14.34
CA GLU A 126 4.17 22.55 -13.33
C GLU A 126 3.16 21.95 -12.34
N ASN A 127 2.85 20.65 -12.45
CA ASN A 127 1.94 20.00 -11.51
C ASN A 127 2.60 19.82 -10.13
N ASN A 128 2.38 20.79 -9.24
CA ASN A 128 2.94 20.77 -7.88
C ASN A 128 2.44 19.60 -7.03
N ASN A 129 1.20 19.12 -7.26
CA ASN A 129 0.68 17.96 -6.55
C ASN A 129 1.44 16.69 -6.94
N ALA A 130 1.77 16.53 -8.24
CA ALA A 130 2.55 15.40 -8.73
C ALA A 130 4.01 15.46 -8.24
N LYS A 131 4.65 16.65 -8.20
CA LYS A 131 5.98 16.82 -7.59
C LYS A 131 5.99 16.39 -6.14
N TYR A 132 4.98 16.81 -5.40
CA TYR A 132 4.83 16.48 -4.00
C TYR A 132 4.64 14.98 -3.78
N ASN A 133 3.69 14.35 -4.47
CA ASN A 133 3.44 12.92 -4.30
C ASN A 133 4.61 12.05 -4.76
N LEU A 134 5.38 12.49 -5.77
CA LEU A 134 6.62 11.83 -6.18
C LEU A 134 7.62 11.76 -5.02
N GLU A 135 7.86 12.87 -4.32
CA GLU A 135 8.81 12.86 -3.22
C GLU A 135 8.27 12.10 -2.00
N TYR A 136 6.96 12.17 -1.75
CA TYR A 136 6.33 11.35 -0.73
C TYR A 136 6.48 9.85 -1.02
N ALA A 137 6.28 9.43 -2.27
CA ALA A 137 6.49 8.05 -2.72
C ALA A 137 7.95 7.61 -2.52
N ARG A 138 8.93 8.47 -2.86
CA ARG A 138 10.37 8.20 -2.60
C ARG A 138 10.67 8.01 -1.12
N LYS A 139 10.10 8.86 -0.26
CA LYS A 139 10.25 8.73 1.18
C LYS A 139 9.69 7.40 1.67
N LYS A 140 8.48 7.03 1.24
CA LYS A 140 7.83 5.78 1.61
C LYS A 140 8.60 4.55 1.14
N LEU A 141 9.16 4.58 -0.07
CA LEU A 141 10.05 3.53 -0.57
C LEU A 141 11.30 3.37 0.31
N LYS A 142 11.92 4.48 0.72
CA LYS A 142 13.09 4.44 1.61
C LYS A 142 12.74 3.88 2.99
N GLU A 143 11.61 4.31 3.57
CA GLU A 143 11.10 3.76 4.84
C GLU A 143 10.88 2.24 4.75
N GLN A 144 10.27 1.77 3.66
CA GLN A 144 10.06 0.34 3.40
C GLN A 144 11.37 -0.45 3.28
N GLN A 145 12.38 0.12 2.61
CA GLN A 145 13.70 -0.51 2.48
C GLN A 145 14.43 -0.62 3.82
N GLN A 146 14.34 0.40 4.67
CA GLN A 146 14.95 0.40 6.00
C GLN A 146 14.31 -0.64 6.92
N GLN A 147 12.98 -0.73 6.93
CA GLN A 147 12.26 -1.73 7.71
C GLN A 147 12.66 -3.17 7.35
N ASN A 148 12.86 -3.43 6.05
CA ASN A 148 13.30 -4.75 5.60
C ASN A 148 14.75 -5.04 6.03
N GLN A 149 15.66 -4.06 5.95
CA GLN A 149 17.05 -4.23 6.42
C GLN A 149 17.14 -4.49 7.94
N ASP A 150 16.33 -3.81 8.74
CA ASP A 150 16.30 -4.01 10.20
C ASP A 150 15.69 -5.37 10.57
N GLN A 151 14.79 -5.92 9.74
CA GLN A 151 14.26 -7.27 9.92
C GLN A 151 15.29 -8.35 9.57
N ASP A 152 16.02 -8.18 8.47
CA ASP A 152 17.06 -9.12 8.05
C ASP A 152 18.20 -9.19 9.08
N GLN A 153 18.64 -8.04 9.62
CA GLN A 153 19.67 -8.01 10.68
C GLN A 153 19.23 -8.67 12.00
N ASN A 154 17.94 -8.57 12.36
CA ASN A 154 17.41 -9.23 13.55
C ASN A 154 17.24 -10.76 13.37
N GLN A 155 17.02 -11.23 12.14
CA GLN A 155 16.99 -12.67 11.85
C GLN A 155 18.40 -13.29 11.90
N ASP A 156 19.42 -12.60 11.39
CA ASP A 156 20.80 -13.06 11.46
C ASP A 156 21.31 -13.14 12.92
N GLN A 157 20.99 -12.15 13.76
CA GLN A 157 21.35 -12.20 15.19
C GLN A 157 20.67 -13.34 15.96
N ASN A 158 19.43 -13.70 15.61
CA ASN A 158 18.75 -14.85 16.21
C ASN A 158 19.30 -16.21 15.72
N GLN A 159 19.88 -16.28 14.52
CA GLN A 159 20.57 -17.50 14.07
C GLN A 159 21.94 -17.66 14.72
N ASP A 160 22.67 -16.57 14.98
CA ASP A 160 23.95 -16.64 15.70
C ASP A 160 23.77 -16.98 17.18
N GLN A 161 22.71 -16.49 17.84
CA GLN A 161 22.41 -16.89 19.23
C GLN A 161 22.03 -18.37 19.40
N ASN A 162 21.44 -19.00 18.37
CA ASN A 162 21.16 -20.44 18.40
C ASN A 162 22.41 -21.29 18.14
N LYS A 163 23.40 -20.81 17.37
CA LYS A 163 24.67 -21.53 17.18
C LYS A 163 25.56 -21.52 18.43
N ASP A 164 25.51 -20.45 19.22
CA ASP A 164 26.24 -20.38 20.50
C ASP A 164 25.60 -21.25 21.60
N GLN A 165 24.31 -21.59 21.48
CA GLN A 165 23.64 -22.52 22.41
C GLN A 165 23.94 -23.98 22.09
N ASP A 166 24.10 -24.35 20.82
CA ASP A 166 24.50 -25.71 20.42
C ASP A 166 25.98 -26.00 20.73
N GLN A 167 26.87 -25.01 20.65
CA GLN A 167 28.28 -25.21 21.05
C GLN A 167 28.49 -25.34 22.56
N LYS A 168 27.57 -24.85 23.40
CA LYS A 168 27.63 -25.06 24.87
C LYS A 168 27.08 -26.42 25.31
N ASN A 169 26.32 -27.12 24.47
CA ASN A 169 25.82 -28.46 24.79
C ASN A 169 26.77 -29.59 24.39
N ASP A 170 27.73 -29.34 23.47
CA ASP A 170 28.76 -30.32 23.12
C ASP A 170 29.97 -30.31 24.07
N GLN A 171 30.22 -29.23 24.82
CA GLN A 171 31.28 -29.22 25.85
C GLN A 171 30.89 -29.93 27.16
N ASN A 172 29.63 -30.33 27.32
CA ASN A 172 29.14 -31.04 28.52
C ASN A 172 29.00 -32.55 28.34
N LYS A 173 29.39 -33.14 27.20
CA LYS A 173 29.34 -34.59 26.98
C LYS A 173 30.66 -35.34 27.22
N ASP A 174 31.76 -34.64 27.47
CA ASP A 174 33.08 -35.25 27.71
C ASP A 174 33.47 -35.37 29.20
N GLN A 175 32.59 -35.02 30.14
CA GLN A 175 32.86 -35.18 31.59
C GLN A 175 32.20 -36.41 32.26
N ASP A 176 31.30 -37.13 31.59
CA ASP A 176 30.56 -38.26 32.20
C ASP A 176 31.16 -39.66 31.92
N GLN A 177 32.36 -39.76 31.33
CA GLN A 177 33.01 -41.06 31.06
C GLN A 177 34.10 -41.51 32.06
N LYS A 178 34.14 -40.95 33.27
CA LYS A 178 35.03 -41.44 34.33
C LYS A 178 34.36 -41.53 35.69
N ASN A 179 33.42 -42.47 35.83
CA ASN A 179 33.19 -43.16 37.10
C ASN A 179 32.25 -44.34 36.88
N ASP A 180 32.78 -45.44 36.34
CA ASP A 180 32.06 -46.70 36.36
C ASP A 180 33.02 -47.87 36.60
N GLN A 181 33.45 -48.01 37.86
CA GLN A 181 33.97 -49.26 38.41
C GLN A 181 33.63 -49.33 39.91
N ASN A 182 32.48 -49.93 40.24
CA ASN A 182 32.41 -51.04 41.19
C ASN A 182 30.96 -51.54 41.41
N LYS A 183 30.73 -52.78 40.94
CA LYS A 183 30.18 -53.94 41.67
C LYS A 183 28.82 -53.77 42.36
N ASP A 184 27.76 -54.35 41.78
CA ASP A 184 27.31 -55.75 41.95
C ASP A 184 26.34 -55.94 43.13
N LYS A 185 25.10 -56.34 42.77
CA LYS A 185 24.17 -57.24 43.49
C LYS A 185 23.57 -56.68 44.81
N GLU A 186 22.31 -56.89 45.18
CA GLU A 186 21.38 -57.99 44.92
C GLU A 186 19.96 -57.55 45.39
N ASP A 187 18.94 -58.11 44.73
CA ASP A 187 17.51 -57.99 45.03
C ASP A 187 17.10 -58.36 46.47
N LYS A 188 16.03 -57.73 46.97
CA LYS A 188 14.86 -58.41 47.60
C LYS A 188 13.69 -57.46 47.92
N ASP A 189 12.70 -57.51 47.04
CA ASP A 189 11.32 -57.96 47.29
C ASP A 189 10.37 -57.27 48.31
N LYS A 190 9.11 -57.12 47.85
CA LYS A 190 7.81 -56.87 48.54
C LYS A 190 7.44 -55.44 48.94
N SER A 191 6.17 -55.01 48.97
CA SER A 191 4.89 -55.29 48.27
C SER A 191 3.82 -54.40 48.96
N ASP A 192 2.86 -53.89 48.17
CA ASP A 192 1.44 -53.67 48.53
C ASP A 192 0.88 -52.40 49.24
N GLN A 193 -0.26 -51.97 48.62
CA GLN A 193 -1.49 -51.30 49.11
C GLN A 193 -1.51 -49.77 49.31
N LYS A 194 -2.29 -49.00 48.51
CA LYS A 194 -3.75 -48.66 48.64
C LYS A 194 -4.04 -48.01 50.02
N ASP A 195 -4.64 -46.83 50.15
CA ASP A 195 -6.01 -46.50 49.71
C ASP A 195 -6.35 -44.99 49.86
N LYS A 196 -7.51 -44.62 49.32
CA LYS A 196 -8.15 -43.29 49.16
C LYS A 196 -8.46 -42.53 50.46
N GLN A 197 -8.60 -41.19 50.37
CA GLN A 197 -9.80 -40.46 50.80
C GLN A 197 -9.81 -38.97 50.40
N ASP A 198 -10.93 -38.57 49.81
CA ASP A 198 -11.57 -37.25 49.73
C ASP A 198 -12.92 -37.43 50.52
N PRO A 199 -13.80 -36.45 50.89
CA PRO A 199 -13.94 -35.08 50.36
C PRO A 199 -14.57 -33.99 51.31
N LYS A 200 -14.96 -32.84 50.71
CA LYS A 200 -16.08 -31.89 51.08
C LYS A 200 -15.88 -30.93 52.28
N ASP A 201 -16.44 -29.70 52.36
CA ASP A 201 -17.35 -28.87 51.55
C ASP A 201 -17.42 -27.44 52.19
N GLN A 202 -18.11 -26.51 51.51
CA GLN A 202 -18.78 -25.26 51.96
C GLN A 202 -17.97 -23.95 52.03
N ASP A 203 -18.21 -23.02 51.08
CA ASP A 203 -19.35 -22.09 50.92
C ASP A 203 -19.19 -20.80 51.76
N ASN A 204 -18.96 -19.66 51.09
CA ASN A 204 -19.96 -18.60 51.14
C ASN A 204 -19.87 -17.59 49.99
N LYS A 205 -21.05 -17.08 49.69
CA LYS A 205 -21.57 -16.43 48.50
C LYS A 205 -21.40 -14.91 48.44
N ASP A 206 -21.52 -14.42 47.21
CA ASP A 206 -22.20 -13.20 46.75
C ASP A 206 -21.61 -11.81 47.11
N ASN A 207 -21.06 -11.13 46.09
CA ASN A 207 -21.81 -9.98 45.57
C ASN A 207 -21.59 -9.72 44.07
N LYS A 208 -22.72 -9.51 43.38
CA LYS A 208 -22.92 -9.22 41.95
C LYS A 208 -22.33 -7.86 41.53
N LYS A 209 -21.78 -7.80 40.31
CA LYS A 209 -22.42 -7.08 39.18
C LYS A 209 -21.70 -7.29 37.83
N ASN A 210 -22.53 -7.20 36.80
CA ASN A 210 -22.46 -7.72 35.45
C ASN A 210 -21.32 -7.22 34.52
N PRO A 211 -21.15 -7.89 33.37
CA PRO A 211 -19.96 -7.88 32.52
C PRO A 211 -20.10 -6.97 31.29
N ASP A 212 -19.01 -6.96 30.52
CA ASP A 212 -18.99 -6.88 29.06
C ASP A 212 -19.36 -5.53 28.43
N LYS A 213 -18.35 -4.70 28.22
CA LYS A 213 -18.32 -3.74 27.11
C LYS A 213 -17.20 -4.17 26.19
N GLY A 214 -17.61 -4.84 25.12
CA GLY A 214 -16.77 -5.33 24.05
C GLY A 214 -15.89 -4.26 23.42
N ASP A 215 -14.80 -4.76 22.87
CA ASP A 215 -13.84 -4.08 22.03
C ASP A 215 -14.53 -3.25 20.93
N GLN A 216 -14.65 -1.95 21.16
CA GLN A 216 -14.80 -1.00 20.07
C GLN A 216 -13.46 -0.91 19.33
N LYS A 217 -13.28 -1.80 18.35
CA LYS A 217 -12.43 -1.52 17.19
C LYS A 217 -12.92 -0.22 16.59
N ASN A 218 -12.19 0.85 16.86
CA ASN A 218 -12.36 2.13 16.24
C ASN A 218 -11.87 2.00 14.80
N ASP A 219 -12.74 1.54 13.90
CA ASP A 219 -12.55 1.62 12.46
C ASP A 219 -12.61 3.10 12.07
N GLN A 220 -11.51 3.82 12.34
CA GLN A 220 -11.25 5.10 11.70
C GLN A 220 -11.05 4.81 10.21
N LYS A 221 -12.15 4.89 9.45
CA LYS A 221 -12.13 5.09 8.01
C LYS A 221 -11.17 6.24 7.71
N GLN A 222 -9.99 5.88 7.24
CA GLN A 222 -9.00 6.84 6.77
C GLN A 222 -9.58 7.50 5.53
N GLN A 223 -10.11 8.72 5.69
CA GLN A 223 -10.42 9.58 4.55
C GLN A 223 -9.20 9.59 3.60
N PRO A 224 -9.41 9.51 2.28
CA PRO A 224 -8.31 9.62 1.32
C PRO A 224 -7.60 10.95 1.57
N GLN A 225 -6.41 10.91 2.17
CA GLN A 225 -5.67 12.12 2.52
C GLN A 225 -5.31 12.88 1.26
N LYS A 226 -6.18 13.82 0.86
CA LYS A 226 -5.75 15.02 0.14
C LYS A 226 -4.84 15.75 1.11
N ILE A 227 -3.54 15.52 1.01
CA ILE A 227 -2.55 16.25 1.81
C ILE A 227 -2.79 17.74 1.60
N SER A 228 -2.92 18.49 2.71
CA SER A 228 -3.17 19.93 2.63
C SER A 228 -1.99 20.61 1.94
N LYS A 229 -2.24 21.72 1.23
CA LYS A 229 -1.19 22.48 0.55
C LYS A 229 -0.06 22.89 1.51
N GLN A 230 -0.37 23.13 2.78
CA GLN A 230 0.59 23.47 3.82
C GLN A 230 1.43 22.26 4.26
N ASP A 231 0.82 21.09 4.42
CA ASP A 231 1.54 19.85 4.68
C ASP A 231 2.46 19.48 3.53
N ALA A 232 1.99 19.70 2.30
CA ALA A 232 2.77 19.51 1.09
C ALA A 232 3.99 20.44 1.04
N GLN A 233 3.83 21.70 1.42
CA GLN A 233 4.94 22.66 1.51
C GLN A 233 5.95 22.30 2.61
N ARG A 234 5.47 21.96 3.81
CA ARG A 234 6.34 21.54 4.92
C ARG A 234 7.15 20.30 4.56
N MET A 235 6.50 19.33 3.94
CA MET A 235 7.19 18.12 3.52
C MET A 235 8.18 18.42 2.38
N LEU A 236 7.83 19.26 1.41
CA LEU A 236 8.75 19.68 0.35
C LEU A 236 9.98 20.38 0.92
N GLU A 237 9.81 21.23 1.92
CA GLU A 237 10.92 21.87 2.61
C GLU A 237 11.77 20.86 3.41
N ALA A 238 11.13 19.92 4.10
CA ALA A 238 11.82 18.83 4.79
C ALA A 238 12.65 17.99 3.82
N LEU A 239 12.09 17.64 2.65
CA LEU A 239 12.76 16.88 1.61
C LEU A 239 13.94 17.65 1.00
N LYS A 240 13.77 18.94 0.69
CA LYS A 240 14.88 19.81 0.24
C LYS A 240 16.02 19.86 1.27
N ASN A 241 15.66 19.93 2.55
CA ASN A 241 16.64 19.94 3.64
C ASN A 241 17.37 18.59 3.76
N ASP A 242 16.65 17.47 3.62
CA ASP A 242 17.23 16.12 3.66
C ASP A 242 18.10 15.82 2.44
N GLU A 243 17.71 16.29 1.25
CA GLU A 243 18.53 16.23 0.03
C GLU A 243 19.82 17.02 0.22
N LYS A 244 19.73 18.26 0.71
CA LYS A 244 20.90 19.10 1.01
C LYS A 244 21.86 18.42 1.99
N LYS A 245 21.33 17.83 3.06
CA LYS A 245 22.13 17.06 4.04
C LYS A 245 22.80 15.85 3.39
N THR A 246 22.08 15.13 2.52
CA THR A 246 22.60 13.95 1.83
C THR A 246 23.72 14.34 0.86
N LEU A 247 23.55 15.41 0.08
CA LEU A 247 24.59 15.95 -0.81
C LEU A 247 25.83 16.39 -0.03
N GLN A 248 25.66 17.06 1.11
CA GLN A 248 26.77 17.43 1.98
C GLN A 248 27.54 16.21 2.51
N LYS A 249 26.83 15.14 2.92
CA LYS A 249 27.48 13.88 3.33
C LYS A 249 28.29 13.25 2.20
N LEU A 250 27.71 13.19 0.99
CA LEU A 250 28.39 12.64 -0.18
C LEU A 250 29.65 13.45 -0.55
N GLN A 251 29.57 14.79 -0.52
CA GLN A 251 30.72 15.65 -0.75
C GLN A 251 31.82 15.44 0.29
N LYS A 252 31.46 15.31 1.58
CA LYS A 252 32.41 15.01 2.66
C LYS A 252 33.09 13.65 2.45
N GLN A 253 32.33 12.61 2.10
CA GLN A 253 32.89 11.29 1.78
C GLN A 253 33.85 11.34 0.59
N LYS A 254 33.48 12.03 -0.49
CA LYS A 254 34.38 12.24 -1.64
C LYS A 254 35.66 12.98 -1.24
N ALA A 255 35.55 14.05 -0.44
CA ALA A 255 36.71 14.79 0.03
C ALA A 255 37.64 13.95 0.93
N GLN A 256 37.08 13.09 1.79
CA GLN A 256 37.85 12.16 2.62
C GLN A 256 38.54 11.09 1.78
N ALA A 257 37.86 10.49 0.81
CA ALA A 257 38.45 9.52 -0.11
C ALA A 257 39.60 10.13 -0.95
N THR A 258 39.50 11.41 -1.30
CA THR A 258 40.56 12.12 -2.05
C THR A 258 41.77 12.44 -1.16
N LYS A 259 41.57 12.71 0.14
CA LYS A 259 42.66 12.91 1.10
C LYS A 259 43.40 11.60 1.42
N GLY A 260 42.68 10.49 1.59
CA GLY A 260 43.28 9.17 1.82
C GLY A 260 44.16 8.69 0.66
N LYS A 261 43.75 8.96 -0.59
CA LYS A 261 44.57 8.67 -1.78
C LYS A 261 45.82 9.54 -1.91
N LYS A 262 45.84 10.76 -1.36
CA LYS A 262 47.04 11.61 -1.36
C LYS A 262 48.05 11.18 -0.30
N SER A 263 47.60 10.62 0.83
CA SER A 263 48.49 10.14 1.89
C SER A 263 49.14 8.77 1.61
N GLU A 264 48.62 7.98 0.67
CA GLU A 264 49.20 6.67 0.29
C GLU A 264 50.30 6.76 -0.79
N ILE A 265 50.50 7.92 -1.41
CA ILE A 265 51.47 8.11 -2.51
C ILE A 265 52.78 8.76 -2.04
N ASP A 266 52.81 9.33 -0.83
CA ASP A 266 54.01 9.93 -0.24
C ASP A 266 54.68 8.93 0.74
N TRP A 267 55.47 8.00 0.20
CA TRP A 267 56.50 7.22 0.90
C TRP A 267 57.63 6.85 -0.07
#